data_AF-A0A846BCW4-F1
#
_entry.id   AF-A0A846BCW4-F1
#
_cell.length_a   1.000
_cell.length_b   1.000
_cell.length_c   1.000
_cell.angle_alpha   90.00
_cell.angle_beta   90.00
_cell.angle_gamma   90.00
#
_symmetry.space_group_name_H-M   'P 1'
#
loop_
_entity.id
_entity.type
_entity.pdbx_description
1 polymer ?
#
loop_
_entity_poly.entity_id
_entity_poly.type
_entity_poly.pdbx_seq_one_letter_code
_entity_poly.pdbx_strand_id
1 'polypeptide(L)' 'MKIRTVIATIHHTESNRKEEKTVTLFDDKPQYQLAKIFVPELGKRVVFNKTDNSILLPD' A
#
# COMPACT_ATOMS: atom_id res chain seq x y z
N MET A 1 -7.19 -14.47 3.10
CA MET A 1 -6.88 -13.66 1.90
C MET A 1 -8.12 -12.91 1.40
N LYS A 2 -8.22 -11.59 1.67
CA LYS A 2 -9.18 -10.69 1.03
C LYS A 2 -8.45 -9.88 -0.05
N ILE A 3 -9.01 -9.86 -1.25
CA ILE A 3 -8.52 -9.04 -2.36
C ILE A 3 -9.41 -7.79 -2.40
N ARG A 4 -8.79 -6.61 -2.44
CA ARG A 4 -9.52 -5.34 -2.60
C ARG A 4 -8.73 -4.39 -3.48
N THR A 5 -9.43 -3.64 -4.31
CA THR A 5 -8.85 -2.56 -5.09
C THR A 5 -9.14 -1.24 -4.38
N VAL A 6 -8.11 -0.45 -4.12
CA VAL A 6 -8.25 0.87 -3.46
C VAL A 6 -7.39 1.90 -4.19
N ILE A 7 -7.77 3.17 -4.08
CA ILE A 7 -6.88 4.28 -4.41
C ILE A 7 -5.97 4.48 -3.21
N ALA A 8 -4.67 4.27 -3.41
CA ALA A 8 -3.67 4.43 -2.37
C ALA A 8 -2.73 5.59 -2.70
N THR A 9 -2.35 6.33 -1.66
CA THR A 9 -1.34 7.40 -1.76
C THR A 9 0.02 6.79 -1.50
N ILE A 10 0.87 6.76 -2.51
CA ILE A 10 2.24 6.26 -2.43
C ILE A 10 3.14 7.43 -2.01
N HIS A 11 3.75 7.31 -0.84
CA HIS A 11 4.72 8.25 -0.32
C HIS A 11 6.13 7.72 -0.59
N HIS A 12 6.84 8.36 -1.51
CA HIS A 12 8.23 8.08 -1.82
C HIS A 12 9.10 8.75 -0.76
N THR A 13 9.67 7.95 0.13
CA THR A 13 10.38 8.44 1.32
C THR A 13 11.68 9.18 0.99
N GLU A 14 12.38 8.78 -0.07
CA GLU A 14 13.65 9.42 -0.47
C GLU A 14 13.43 10.72 -1.27
N SER A 15 12.48 10.70 -2.20
CA SER A 15 12.19 11.84 -3.08
C SER A 15 11.13 12.81 -2.53
N ASN A 16 10.52 12.49 -1.39
CA ASN A 16 9.39 13.20 -0.78
C ASN A 16 8.20 13.42 -1.75
N ARG A 17 8.10 12.57 -2.77
CA ARG A 17 7.02 12.60 -3.77
C ARG A 17 5.81 11.84 -3.25
N LYS A 18 4.63 12.33 -3.62
CA LYS A 18 3.36 11.68 -3.32
C LYS A 18 2.62 11.46 -4.63
N GLU A 19 2.17 10.23 -4.85
CA GLU A 19 1.42 9.87 -6.05
C GLU A 19 0.21 9.03 -5.66
N GLU A 20 -0.95 9.35 -6.22
CA GLU A 20 -2.15 8.54 -6.04
C GLU A 20 -2.22 7.48 -7.14
N LYS A 21 -2.33 6.22 -6.74
CA LYS A 21 -2.42 5.11 -7.68
C LYS A 21 -3.50 4.14 -7.23
N THR A 22 -4.28 3.66 -8.19
CA THR A 22 -5.19 2.53 -7.94
C THR A 22 -4.34 1.26 -7.82
N VAL A 23 -4.45 0.59 -6.68
CA VAL A 23 -3.66 -0.61 -6.36
C VAL A 23 -4.54 -1.75 -5.88
N THR A 24 -4.15 -2.96 -6.24
CA THR A 24 -4.79 -4.19 -5.82
C THR A 24 -4.08 -4.75 -4.61
N LEU A 25 -4.78 -4.78 -3.48
CA LEU A 25 -4.24 -5.19 -2.20
C LEU A 25 -4.64 -6.63 -1.88
N PHE A 26 -3.64 -7.46 -1.61
CA PHE A 26 -3.84 -8.79 -1.04
C PHE A 26 -3.64 -8.72 0.47
N ASP A 27 -4.74 -8.49 1.20
CA ASP A 27 -4.74 -8.36 2.66
C ASP A 27 -5.10 -9.70 3.31
N ASP A 28 -4.18 -10.25 4.08
CA ASP A 28 -4.40 -11.49 4.82
C ASP A 28 -4.75 -11.24 6.29
N LYS A 29 -4.55 -10.03 6.81
CA LYS A 29 -4.74 -9.71 8.23
C LYS A 29 -5.57 -8.43 8.42
N PRO A 30 -6.91 -8.50 8.32
CA PRO A 30 -7.79 -7.34 8.40
C PRO A 30 -7.69 -6.59 9.74
N GLN A 31 -7.30 -7.27 10.81
CA GLN A 31 -7.26 -6.74 12.17
C GLN A 31 -6.15 -5.70 12.48
N TYR A 32 -5.10 -5.60 11.65
CA TYR A 32 -4.01 -4.63 11.89
C TYR A 32 -4.16 -3.39 11.00
N GLN A 33 -3.96 -2.21 11.58
CA GLN A 33 -3.94 -0.93 10.85
C GLN A 33 -2.78 -0.86 9.86
N LEU A 34 -1.59 -1.28 10.29
CA LEU A 34 -0.41 -1.39 9.43
C LEU A 34 -0.23 -2.86 9.06
N ALA A 35 -0.27 -3.15 7.77
CA ALA A 35 -0.09 -4.50 7.26
C ALA A 35 0.93 -4.50 6.11
N LYS A 36 1.78 -5.51 6.09
CA LYS A 36 2.67 -5.77 4.96
C LYS A 36 1.88 -6.57 3.92
N ILE A 37 1.56 -5.94 2.80
CA ILE A 37 0.70 -6.52 1.75
C ILE A 37 1.44 -6.57 0.43
N PHE A 38 1.12 -7.57 -0.38
CA PHE A 38 1.64 -7.64 -1.74
C PHE A 38 0.82 -6.74 -2.66
N VAL A 39 1.52 -5.89 -3.43
CA VAL A 39 0.92 -4.98 -4.42
C VAL A 39 1.47 -5.35 -5.79
N PRO A 40 0.68 -5.99 -6.67
CA PRO A 40 1.12 -6.41 -7.99
C PRO A 40 1.63 -5.25 -8.85
N GLU A 41 0.99 -4.08 -8.77
CA GLU A 41 1.34 -2.88 -9.54
C GLU A 41 2.72 -2.33 -9.17
N LEU A 42 3.27 -2.74 -8.03
CA LEU A 42 4.61 -2.41 -7.57
C LEU A 42 5.56 -3.62 -7.63
N GLY A 43 5.05 -4.82 -7.90
CA GLY A 43 5.83 -6.08 -7.92
C GLY A 43 6.47 -6.46 -6.59
N LYS A 44 6.12 -5.79 -5.48
CA LYS A 44 6.77 -5.97 -4.17
C LYS A 44 5.77 -5.94 -3.01
N ARG A 45 6.20 -6.45 -1.86
CA ARG A 45 5.46 -6.34 -0.59
C ARG A 45 5.77 -4.99 0.05
N VAL A 46 4.74 -4.18 0.25
CA VAL A 46 4.84 -2.84 0.84
C VAL A 46 4.13 -2.77 2.18
N VAL A 47 4.54 -1.81 3.01
CA VAL A 47 3.80 -1.48 4.23
C VAL A 47 2.65 -0.57 3.82
N PHE A 48 1.43 -1.00 4.13
CA PHE A 48 0.20 -0.28 3.84
C PHE A 48 -0.49 0.11 5.13
N ASN A 49 -0.88 1.37 5.22
CA ASN A 49 -1.68 1.91 6.30
C ASN A 49 -3.15 1.92 5.87
N LYS A 50 -3.99 1.18 6.59
CA LYS A 50 -5.41 1.02 6.28
C LYS A 50 -6.29 2.20 6.69
N THR A 51 -5.79 3.07 7.56
CA THR A 51 -6.56 4.22 8.06
C THR A 51 -6.71 5.29 6.99
N ASP A 52 -5.61 5.59 6.30
CA ASP A 52 -5.49 6.67 5.30
C ASP A 52 -5.13 6.14 3.90
N ASN A 53 -5.12 4.82 3.72
CA ASN A 53 -4.75 4.14 2.48
C ASN A 53 -3.37 4.57 1.93
N SER A 54 -2.42 4.90 2.81
CA SER A 54 -1.07 5.25 2.37
C SER A 54 -0.14 4.04 2.26
N ILE A 55 0.78 4.11 1.30
CA ILE A 55 1.89 3.19 1.12
C ILE A 55 3.19 3.97 1.36
N LEU A 56 4.05 3.44 2.22
CA LEU A 56 5.41 3.96 2.36
C LEU A 56 6.31 3.18 1.41
N LEU A 57 6.87 3.90 0.43
CA LEU A 57 7.80 3.34 -0.56
C LEU A 57 9.18 3.97 -0.37
N PRO A 58 10.20 3.19 -0.01
CA PRO A 58 11.58 3.58 -0.31
C PRO A 58 11.75 3.48 -1.83
N ASP A 59 12.17 4.60 -2.43
CA ASP A 59 12.51 4.68 -3.85
C ASP A 59 13.98 4.28 -4.04
#